data_AF-A0A382NJ28-F1
#
_entry.id   AF-A0A382NJ28-F1
#
_cell.length_a   1.000
_cell.length_b   1.000
_cell.length_c   1.000
_cell.angle_alpha   90.00
_cell.angle_beta   90.00
_cell.angle_gamma   90.00
#
_symmetry.space_group_name_H-M   'P 1'
#
loop_
_entity.id
_entity.type
_entity.pdbx_description
1 polymer ?
#
loop_
_entity_poly.entity_id
_entity_poly.type
_entity_poly.pdbx_seq_one_letter_code
_entity_poly.pdbx_strand_id
1 'polypeptide(L)'
;EIEPYLGDAAAAIEVRMINGLSSDLLDYAEHGRSGLSVIVVGGAKLSRGLTLEGLSVSYYLRATRMYDTLMQMGRWFGYRPQYLDLCRIYTTPEIIDSYRNITVATRELLDDFRQMELEGKTPDDFRLKVRHSPGMLVTSQSKMRNGVKQRISYSGELPSTRTFATDQETRMECWSAAESFVENLGDLGVTQPDRGSAPLLWDEVPSEAVIGYLQTLKNGNLYTDAGAAEPDHIQNYIRQRNSDSYLTSWTVALKTKSDAPPEHFADLGPFRVGVHERRPEGSSRSDLYRIKTLITPRDEGLGLDTDQIARAEDLWRDQNPDGAGISGRFYRCQRFATNGLLILYAIRPAGTDHEIPEGTPFLAYCF
;
A
#
# COMPACT_ATOMS: atom_id res chain seq x y z
N GLU A 1 37.29 -11.72 -20.41
CA GLU A 1 37.52 -10.69 -21.44
C GLU A 1 37.69 -9.28 -20.88
N ILE A 2 36.91 -8.85 -19.88
CA ILE A 2 36.99 -7.48 -19.30
C ILE A 2 38.04 -7.30 -18.20
N GLU A 3 38.47 -8.36 -17.54
CA GLU A 3 39.44 -8.36 -16.44
C GLU A 3 40.73 -7.55 -16.68
N PRO A 4 41.43 -7.66 -17.83
CA PRO A 4 42.65 -6.88 -18.06
C PRO A 4 42.44 -5.37 -18.16
N TYR A 5 41.21 -4.91 -18.38
CA TYR A 5 40.88 -3.48 -18.52
C TYR A 5 40.42 -2.83 -17.21
N LEU A 6 40.19 -3.62 -16.16
CA LEU A 6 39.68 -3.11 -14.87
C LEU A 6 40.67 -2.16 -14.18
N GLY A 7 41.98 -2.46 -14.27
CA GLY A 7 43.02 -1.64 -13.67
C GLY A 7 43.07 -0.24 -14.26
N ASP A 8 43.11 -0.15 -15.59
CA ASP A 8 43.13 1.13 -16.31
C ASP A 8 41.84 1.93 -16.09
N ALA A 9 40.69 1.24 -16.10
CA ALA A 9 39.40 1.88 -15.86
C ALA A 9 39.30 2.45 -14.44
N ALA A 10 39.78 1.73 -13.41
CA ALA A 10 39.80 2.20 -12.04
C ALA A 10 40.79 3.36 -11.83
N ALA A 11 41.96 3.30 -12.47
CA ALA A 11 42.98 4.35 -12.41
C ALA A 11 42.51 5.66 -13.06
N ALA A 12 41.62 5.60 -14.04
CA ALA A 12 41.02 6.77 -14.68
C ALA A 12 39.93 7.46 -13.85
N ILE A 13 39.53 6.90 -12.68
CA ILE A 13 38.48 7.49 -11.84
C ILE A 13 39.03 8.65 -11.03
N GLU A 14 38.49 9.83 -11.24
CA GLU A 14 38.79 11.02 -10.44
C GLU A 14 37.76 11.20 -9.32
N VAL A 15 38.20 11.69 -8.15
CA VAL A 15 37.27 12.07 -7.07
C VAL A 15 37.13 13.59 -7.07
N ARG A 16 35.90 14.10 -7.24
CA ARG A 16 35.61 15.53 -7.25
C ARG A 16 34.63 15.92 -6.15
N MET A 17 34.96 16.99 -5.42
CA MET A 17 34.08 17.54 -4.39
C MET A 17 33.27 18.72 -4.94
N ILE A 18 31.94 18.67 -4.83
CA ILE A 18 31.04 19.73 -5.27
C ILE A 18 30.33 20.36 -4.06
N ASN A 19 30.64 21.63 -3.77
CA ASN A 19 30.08 22.38 -2.65
C ASN A 19 29.60 23.79 -3.07
N GLY A 20 29.01 24.53 -2.13
CA GLY A 20 28.39 25.84 -2.41
C GLY A 20 29.33 26.90 -2.99
N LEU A 21 30.65 26.74 -2.83
CA LEU A 21 31.67 27.71 -3.24
C LEU A 21 32.43 27.31 -4.51
N SER A 22 32.27 26.09 -5.02
CA SER A 22 33.00 25.61 -6.19
C SER A 22 32.37 26.10 -7.51
N SER A 23 33.15 26.75 -8.36
CA SER A 23 32.77 27.12 -9.74
C SER A 23 32.86 25.94 -10.71
N ASP A 24 33.59 24.89 -10.35
CA ASP A 24 33.77 23.69 -11.18
C ASP A 24 32.52 22.83 -11.19
N LEU A 25 31.62 23.16 -12.12
CA LEU A 25 30.66 22.23 -12.67
C LEU A 25 31.43 21.26 -13.58
N LEU A 26 31.09 19.97 -13.54
CA LEU A 26 31.71 18.93 -14.37
C LEU A 26 31.60 19.34 -15.85
N ASP A 27 32.70 19.82 -16.44
CA ASP A 27 32.73 20.19 -17.85
C ASP A 27 32.90 18.94 -18.71
N TYR A 28 31.76 18.33 -19.04
CA TYR A 28 31.69 17.18 -19.92
C TYR A 28 32.16 17.51 -21.34
N ALA A 29 32.10 18.78 -21.78
CA ALA A 29 32.47 19.17 -23.13
C ALA A 29 33.98 19.10 -23.36
N GLU A 30 34.79 19.45 -22.35
CA GLU A 30 36.25 19.32 -22.42
C GLU A 30 36.72 17.85 -22.49
N HIS A 31 35.89 16.91 -22.05
CA HIS A 31 36.22 15.49 -21.94
C HIS A 31 35.54 14.62 -23.02
N GLY A 32 34.93 15.22 -24.04
CA GLY A 32 34.12 14.51 -25.04
C GLY A 32 34.85 13.44 -25.87
N ARG A 33 36.19 13.45 -25.93
CA ARG A 33 37.01 12.46 -26.65
C ARG A 33 37.58 11.34 -25.77
N SER A 34 37.89 11.62 -24.51
CA SER A 34 38.50 10.67 -23.56
C SER A 34 37.49 10.01 -22.63
N GLY A 35 36.28 10.58 -22.51
CA GLY A 35 35.35 10.24 -21.44
C GLY A 35 35.80 10.82 -20.10
N LEU A 36 34.89 10.83 -19.13
CA LEU A 36 35.14 11.26 -17.76
C LEU A 36 34.57 10.23 -16.78
N SER A 37 35.46 9.57 -16.06
CA SER A 37 35.09 8.66 -14.97
C SER A 37 35.29 9.40 -13.65
N VAL A 38 34.21 9.67 -12.92
CA VAL A 38 34.27 10.52 -11.73
C VAL A 38 33.40 10.01 -10.59
N ILE A 39 33.97 10.03 -9.38
CA ILE A 39 33.24 9.93 -8.12
C ILE A 39 32.97 11.34 -7.63
N VAL A 40 31.70 11.73 -7.62
CA VAL A 40 31.27 13.06 -7.20
C VAL A 40 30.79 13.01 -5.76
N VAL A 41 31.45 13.77 -4.88
CA VAL A 41 31.07 13.89 -3.46
C VAL A 41 30.55 15.30 -3.21
N GLY A 42 29.33 15.45 -2.72
CA GLY A 42 28.78 16.78 -2.51
C GLY A 42 27.56 16.84 -1.61
N GLY A 43 27.23 18.06 -1.21
CA GLY A 43 26.12 18.36 -0.29
C GLY A 43 24.87 18.85 -1.03
N ALA A 44 24.22 19.89 -0.50
CA ALA A 44 22.95 20.41 -1.03
C ALA A 44 23.00 20.82 -2.51
N LYS A 45 24.16 21.20 -3.05
CA LYS A 45 24.32 21.60 -4.46
C LYS A 45 24.12 20.44 -5.44
N LEU A 46 24.40 19.19 -5.04
CA LEU A 46 24.08 18.01 -5.85
C LEU A 46 22.58 17.72 -5.90
N SER A 47 21.80 18.23 -4.95
CA SER A 47 20.39 17.88 -4.77
C SER A 47 19.42 18.69 -5.62
N ARG A 48 19.87 19.76 -6.28
CA ARG A 48 19.01 20.62 -7.09
C ARG A 48 19.75 21.15 -8.31
N GLY A 49 19.18 20.93 -9.50
CA GLY A 49 19.61 21.57 -10.74
C GLY A 49 20.85 20.99 -11.42
N LEU A 50 21.53 20.00 -10.83
CA LEU A 50 22.66 19.31 -11.46
C LEU A 50 22.21 17.96 -12.02
N THR A 51 22.50 17.72 -13.30
CA THR A 51 22.32 16.40 -13.94
C THR A 51 23.68 15.76 -14.08
N LEU A 52 23.89 14.60 -13.46
CA LEU A 52 25.10 13.81 -13.66
C LEU A 52 24.85 12.85 -14.83
N GLU A 53 25.51 13.13 -15.96
CA GLU A 53 25.42 12.25 -17.12
C GLU A 53 26.15 10.94 -16.84
N GLY A 54 25.47 9.82 -17.11
CA GLY A 54 26.06 8.48 -16.91
C GLY A 54 26.13 8.03 -15.44
N LEU A 55 25.39 8.68 -14.53
CA LEU A 55 25.25 8.22 -13.16
C LEU A 55 24.74 6.78 -13.12
N SER A 56 25.48 5.89 -12.46
CA SER A 56 25.15 4.47 -12.32
C SER A 56 25.16 4.02 -10.85
N VAL A 57 26.06 4.57 -10.02
CA VAL A 57 26.15 4.20 -8.60
C VAL A 57 25.92 5.43 -7.73
N SER A 58 25.00 5.31 -6.77
CA SER A 58 24.63 6.39 -5.86
C SER A 58 24.71 5.95 -4.41
N TYR A 59 25.43 6.73 -3.61
CA TYR A 59 25.43 6.63 -2.14
C TYR A 59 24.64 7.80 -1.57
N TYR A 60 23.58 7.50 -0.83
CA TYR A 60 22.63 8.50 -0.37
C TYR A 60 22.16 8.21 1.05
N LEU A 61 22.40 9.16 1.97
CA LEU A 61 22.10 8.97 3.39
C LEU A 61 21.23 10.08 4.00
N ARG A 62 20.88 11.11 3.21
CA ARG A 62 20.19 12.28 3.75
C ARG A 62 18.68 12.05 3.74
N ALA A 63 18.09 11.72 4.88
CA ALA A 63 16.63 11.63 4.97
C ALA A 63 15.96 13.01 4.79
N THR A 64 14.77 13.03 4.19
CA THR A 64 13.89 14.20 4.13
C THR A 64 12.44 13.75 4.27
N ARG A 65 11.67 14.55 5.01
CA ARG A 65 10.23 14.33 5.22
C ARG A 65 9.38 15.04 4.16
N MET A 66 9.98 15.60 3.10
CA MET A 66 9.24 16.30 2.05
C MET A 66 9.15 15.47 0.77
N TYR A 67 7.93 15.21 0.31
CA TYR A 67 7.62 14.37 -0.86
C TYR A 67 8.25 14.93 -2.15
N ASP A 68 8.03 16.22 -2.43
CA ASP A 68 8.62 16.93 -3.59
C ASP A 68 10.16 16.83 -3.59
N THR A 69 10.78 16.94 -2.41
CA THR A 69 12.23 16.83 -2.30
C THR A 69 12.71 15.41 -2.59
N LEU A 70 12.03 14.38 -2.09
CA LEU A 70 12.37 12.98 -2.43
C LEU A 70 12.16 12.67 -3.92
N MET A 71 11.08 13.15 -4.54
CA MET A 71 10.87 12.95 -5.98
C MET A 71 11.94 13.66 -6.82
N GLN A 72 12.34 14.89 -6.45
CA GLN A 72 13.46 15.59 -7.09
C GLN A 72 14.77 14.78 -6.96
N MET A 73 14.98 14.17 -5.80
CA MET A 73 16.15 13.35 -5.49
C MET A 73 16.13 11.98 -6.18
N GLY A 74 14.98 11.49 -6.64
CA GLY A 74 14.86 10.26 -7.43
C GLY A 74 15.67 10.28 -8.74
N ARG A 75 16.06 11.47 -9.21
CA ARG A 75 17.01 11.65 -10.32
C ARG A 75 18.38 11.03 -10.05
N TRP A 76 18.72 10.78 -8.79
CA TRP A 76 19.96 10.12 -8.37
C TRP A 76 19.94 8.61 -8.57
N PHE A 77 18.87 8.03 -9.10
CA PHE A 77 18.86 6.60 -9.44
C PHE A 77 19.62 6.30 -10.74
N GLY A 78 19.98 7.33 -11.51
CA GLY A 78 20.86 7.15 -12.66
C GLY A 78 20.20 6.36 -13.79
N TYR A 79 18.91 6.58 -14.04
CA TYR A 79 18.17 5.80 -15.03
C TYR A 79 18.73 5.98 -16.44
N ARG A 80 19.35 4.91 -16.96
CA ARG A 80 19.75 4.76 -18.35
C ARG A 80 19.11 3.48 -18.90
N PRO A 81 18.17 3.58 -19.87
CA PRO A 81 17.72 2.43 -20.62
C PRO A 81 18.95 1.66 -21.14
N GLN A 82 18.94 0.33 -21.00
CA GLN A 82 20.03 -0.60 -21.39
C GLN A 82 21.20 -0.80 -20.40
N TYR A 83 21.25 -0.08 -19.26
CA TYR A 83 22.30 -0.25 -18.23
C TYR A 83 21.75 -0.49 -16.81
N LEU A 84 20.52 -1.00 -16.73
CA LEU A 84 19.80 -1.18 -15.46
C LEU A 84 20.49 -2.17 -14.52
N ASP A 85 21.16 -3.17 -15.08
CA ASP A 85 21.95 -4.17 -14.36
C ASP A 85 23.17 -3.58 -13.64
N LEU A 86 23.64 -2.40 -14.08
CA LEU A 86 24.77 -1.70 -13.48
C LEU A 86 24.37 -0.67 -12.42
N CYS A 87 23.09 -0.26 -12.40
CA CYS A 87 22.59 0.74 -11.46
C CYS A 87 22.59 0.23 -10.02
N ARG A 88 23.21 0.97 -9.09
CA ARG A 88 23.28 0.62 -7.65
C ARG A 88 22.92 1.81 -6.78
N ILE A 89 22.07 1.57 -5.78
CA ILE A 89 21.69 2.58 -4.79
C ILE A 89 22.02 2.04 -3.40
N TYR A 90 22.86 2.77 -2.68
CA TYR A 90 23.21 2.48 -1.29
C TYR A 90 22.61 3.56 -0.40
N THR A 91 21.68 3.16 0.48
CA THR A 91 20.90 4.09 1.31
C THR A 91 20.44 3.42 2.62
N THR A 92 19.80 4.18 3.50
CA THR A 92 19.22 3.68 4.75
C THR A 92 17.83 3.05 4.54
N PRO A 93 17.41 2.11 5.41
CA PRO A 93 16.06 1.51 5.36
C PRO A 93 14.91 2.55 5.39
N GLU A 94 15.03 3.59 6.22
CA GLU A 94 14.03 4.66 6.33
C GLU A 94 13.76 5.37 4.99
N ILE A 95 14.82 5.60 4.21
CA ILE A 95 14.73 6.22 2.88
C ILE A 95 14.09 5.25 1.87
N ILE A 96 14.38 3.95 1.97
CA ILE A 96 13.75 2.92 1.13
C ILE A 96 12.23 2.90 1.37
N ASP A 97 11.81 2.92 2.64
CA ASP A 97 10.39 2.95 3.00
C ASP A 97 9.70 4.23 2.51
N SER A 98 10.40 5.36 2.60
CA SER A 98 9.93 6.64 2.06
C SER A 98 9.69 6.57 0.54
N TYR A 99 10.61 6.00 -0.24
CA TYR A 99 10.43 5.80 -1.68
C TYR A 99 9.35 4.77 -2.01
N ARG A 100 9.17 3.73 -1.17
CA ARG A 100 8.07 2.79 -1.32
C ARG A 100 6.72 3.50 -1.20
N ASN A 101 6.56 4.35 -0.18
CA ASN A 101 5.36 5.15 0.02
C ASN A 101 5.11 6.11 -1.15
N ILE A 102 6.16 6.75 -1.66
CA ILE A 102 6.08 7.62 -2.86
C ILE A 102 5.62 6.83 -4.08
N THR A 103 6.19 5.65 -4.31
CA THR A 103 5.87 4.81 -5.46
C THR A 103 4.42 4.37 -5.43
N VAL A 104 3.89 3.99 -4.26
CA VAL A 104 2.47 3.66 -4.07
C VAL A 104 1.60 4.87 -4.43
N ALA A 105 1.86 6.03 -3.82
CA ALA A 105 1.10 7.25 -4.06
C ALA A 105 1.17 7.73 -5.53
N THR A 106 2.32 7.57 -6.18
CA THR A 106 2.50 7.92 -7.60
C THR A 106 1.73 6.96 -8.50
N ARG A 107 1.73 5.66 -8.19
CA ARG A 107 1.01 4.65 -8.97
C ARG A 107 -0.49 4.87 -8.90
N GLU A 108 -1.01 5.19 -7.72
CA GLU A 108 -2.42 5.53 -7.53
C GLU A 108 -2.80 6.77 -8.34
N LEU A 109 -1.98 7.83 -8.32
CA LEU A 109 -2.22 9.01 -9.16
C LEU A 109 -2.22 8.68 -10.66
N LEU A 110 -1.35 7.78 -11.11
CA LEU A 110 -1.35 7.32 -12.51
C LEU A 110 -2.59 6.49 -12.85
N ASP A 111 -3.05 5.66 -11.93
CA ASP A 111 -4.27 4.86 -12.10
C ASP A 111 -5.53 5.76 -12.10
N ASP A 112 -5.55 6.80 -11.27
CA ASP A 112 -6.55 7.86 -11.28
C ASP A 112 -6.62 8.58 -12.64
N PHE A 113 -5.47 8.90 -13.25
CA PHE A 113 -5.44 9.49 -14.59
C PHE A 113 -5.98 8.56 -15.67
N ARG A 114 -5.69 7.26 -15.59
CA ARG A 114 -6.28 6.27 -16.50
C ARG A 114 -7.79 6.19 -16.33
N GLN A 115 -8.29 6.26 -15.09
CA GLN A 115 -9.72 6.26 -14.83
C GLN A 115 -10.39 7.51 -15.43
N MET A 116 -9.77 8.67 -15.27
CA MET A 116 -10.24 9.93 -15.87
C MET A 116 -10.32 9.82 -17.40
N GLU A 117 -9.31 9.22 -18.04
CA GLU A 117 -9.29 8.95 -19.47
C GLU A 117 -10.43 8.02 -19.91
N LEU A 118 -10.65 6.91 -19.19
CA LEU A 118 -11.74 5.97 -19.46
C LEU A 118 -13.14 6.60 -19.32
N GLU A 119 -13.30 7.52 -18.38
CA GLU A 119 -14.54 8.24 -18.14
C GLU A 119 -14.74 9.46 -19.06
N GLY A 120 -13.77 9.78 -19.92
CA GLY A 120 -13.80 10.95 -20.81
C GLY A 120 -13.79 12.29 -20.07
N LYS A 121 -13.30 12.32 -18.81
CA LYS A 121 -13.27 13.51 -17.96
C LYS A 121 -12.02 14.35 -18.22
N THR A 122 -12.09 15.64 -17.88
CA THR A 122 -10.94 16.55 -18.01
C THR A 122 -10.17 16.67 -16.69
N PRO A 123 -8.90 17.10 -16.71
CA PRO A 123 -8.15 17.43 -15.50
C PRO A 123 -8.83 18.49 -14.61
N ASP A 124 -9.68 19.36 -15.16
CA ASP A 124 -10.45 20.35 -14.37
C ASP A 124 -11.57 19.67 -13.56
N ASP A 125 -12.16 18.60 -14.12
CA ASP A 125 -13.11 17.74 -13.39
C ASP A 125 -12.37 16.90 -12.33
N PHE A 126 -11.09 16.58 -12.59
CA PHE A 126 -10.21 15.84 -11.72
C PHE A 126 -9.31 16.75 -10.89
N ARG A 127 -9.85 17.36 -9.82
CA ARG A 127 -9.03 18.15 -8.88
C ARG A 127 -7.82 17.31 -8.41
N LEU A 128 -6.61 17.70 -8.84
CA LEU A 128 -5.33 17.04 -8.52
C LEU A 128 -5.20 16.80 -7.01
N LYS A 129 -5.20 15.53 -6.59
CA LYS A 129 -4.98 15.11 -5.21
C LYS A 129 -3.64 14.40 -5.12
N VAL A 130 -2.85 14.72 -4.09
CA VAL A 130 -1.62 14.00 -3.76
C VAL A 130 -1.77 13.46 -2.35
N ARG A 131 -1.63 12.14 -2.20
CA ARG A 131 -1.80 11.45 -0.91
C ARG A 131 -0.84 12.00 0.14
N HIS A 132 -1.36 12.22 1.35
CA HIS A 132 -0.57 12.55 2.53
C HIS A 132 -0.27 11.27 3.31
N SER A 133 1.01 10.90 3.44
CA SER A 133 1.46 9.79 4.28
C SER A 133 1.83 10.28 5.69
N PRO A 134 1.55 9.53 6.77
CA PRO A 134 1.99 9.90 8.12
C PRO A 134 3.50 10.19 8.15
N GLY A 135 3.88 11.36 8.67
CA GLY A 135 5.28 11.78 8.78
C GLY A 135 5.90 12.45 7.54
N MET A 136 5.18 12.57 6.41
CA MET A 136 5.69 13.21 5.18
C MET A 136 4.81 14.36 4.69
N LEU A 137 5.42 15.52 4.43
CA LEU A 137 4.75 16.71 3.90
C LEU A 137 4.80 16.70 2.36
N VAL A 138 3.64 16.87 1.72
CA VAL A 138 3.50 16.92 0.25
C VAL A 138 4.30 18.09 -0.36
N THR A 139 4.21 19.28 0.25
CA THR A 139 4.97 20.47 -0.15
C THR A 139 5.19 21.42 1.04
N SER A 140 5.89 22.54 0.84
CA SER A 140 6.14 23.55 1.88
C SER A 140 4.85 24.23 2.35
N GLN A 141 4.74 24.53 3.64
CA GLN A 141 3.53 25.15 4.23
C GLN A 141 3.11 26.45 3.53
N SER A 142 4.06 27.24 3.04
CA SER A 142 3.81 28.47 2.28
C SER A 142 3.08 28.26 0.96
N LYS A 143 3.28 27.12 0.28
CA LYS A 143 2.64 26.75 -0.99
C LYS A 143 1.28 26.11 -0.79
N MET A 144 0.96 25.68 0.44
CA MET A 144 -0.35 25.14 0.80
C MET A 144 -1.39 26.20 1.18
N ARG A 145 -1.07 27.49 1.10
CA ARG A 145 -1.98 28.59 1.49
C ARG A 145 -3.35 28.56 0.80
N ASN A 146 -3.40 28.04 -0.43
CA ASN A 146 -4.63 27.84 -1.21
C ASN A 146 -5.04 26.36 -1.33
N GLY A 147 -4.34 25.47 -0.62
CA GLY A 147 -4.61 24.04 -0.63
C GLY A 147 -5.78 23.72 0.30
N VAL A 148 -6.90 23.28 -0.26
CA VAL A 148 -7.99 22.71 0.54
C VAL A 148 -7.57 21.29 0.91
N LYS A 149 -7.40 21.02 2.21
CA LYS A 149 -7.29 19.64 2.71
C LYS A 149 -8.61 18.94 2.43
N GLN A 150 -8.67 18.22 1.33
CA GLN A 150 -9.87 17.52 0.92
C GLN A 150 -9.52 16.04 0.84
N ARG A 151 -10.05 15.28 1.79
CA ARG A 151 -9.88 13.83 1.87
C ARG A 151 -10.94 13.21 0.97
N ILE A 152 -10.56 12.74 -0.22
CA ILE A 152 -11.55 12.42 -1.25
C ILE A 152 -11.23 11.10 -1.92
N SER A 153 -12.05 10.11 -1.57
CA SER A 153 -12.27 8.82 -2.24
C SER A 153 -11.41 7.65 -1.74
N TYR A 154 -12.10 6.60 -1.32
CA TYR A 154 -11.59 5.22 -1.25
C TYR A 154 -12.05 4.40 -2.47
N SER A 155 -12.69 5.03 -3.46
CA SER A 155 -13.15 4.34 -4.67
C SER A 155 -11.97 3.78 -5.45
N GLY A 156 -11.97 2.48 -5.71
CA GLY A 156 -10.90 1.79 -6.42
C GLY A 156 -9.64 1.50 -5.59
N GLU A 157 -9.55 2.04 -4.37
CA GLU A 157 -8.48 1.76 -3.41
C GLU A 157 -8.77 0.48 -2.61
N LEU A 158 -7.79 0.02 -1.84
CA LEU A 158 -7.92 -1.16 -0.99
C LEU A 158 -7.33 -0.90 0.41
N PRO A 159 -8.04 -0.19 1.29
CA PRO A 159 -7.61 0.02 2.67
C PRO A 159 -7.59 -1.31 3.42
N SER A 160 -6.38 -1.75 3.80
CA SER A 160 -6.18 -3.00 4.53
C SER A 160 -5.29 -2.80 5.74
N THR A 161 -5.65 -3.38 6.88
CA THR A 161 -4.77 -3.40 8.05
C THR A 161 -3.55 -4.29 7.81
N ARG A 162 -2.36 -3.76 8.09
CA ARG A 162 -1.08 -4.47 7.92
C ARG A 162 -0.21 -4.46 9.16
N THR A 163 -0.59 -3.69 10.18
CA THR A 163 0.14 -3.49 11.43
C THR A 163 -0.80 -3.84 12.57
N PHE A 164 -0.34 -4.66 13.51
CA PHE A 164 -1.12 -5.16 14.63
C PHE A 164 -0.32 -5.04 15.93
N ALA A 165 -0.97 -4.68 17.03
CA ALA A 165 -0.33 -4.66 18.35
C ALA A 165 -0.10 -6.09 18.85
N THR A 166 1.07 -6.38 19.41
CA THR A 166 1.44 -7.73 19.86
C THR A 166 0.92 -8.11 21.24
N ASP A 167 0.42 -7.13 22.02
CA ASP A 167 -0.08 -7.37 23.37
C ASP A 167 -1.43 -8.11 23.35
N GLN A 168 -1.61 -9.01 24.32
CA GLN A 168 -2.79 -9.88 24.36
C GLN A 168 -4.09 -9.10 24.63
N GLU A 169 -4.04 -8.00 25.37
CA GLU A 169 -5.21 -7.18 25.72
C GLU A 169 -5.83 -6.57 24.45
N THR A 170 -5.04 -5.86 23.64
CA THR A 170 -5.49 -5.28 22.36
C THR A 170 -5.97 -6.36 21.39
N ARG A 171 -5.32 -7.53 21.34
CA ARG A 171 -5.78 -8.66 20.51
C ARG A 171 -7.14 -9.19 20.94
N MET A 172 -7.35 -9.37 22.25
CA MET A 172 -8.63 -9.81 22.80
C MET A 172 -9.74 -8.78 22.52
N GLU A 173 -9.47 -7.49 22.68
CA GLU A 173 -10.44 -6.43 22.38
C GLU A 173 -10.80 -6.37 20.89
N CYS A 174 -9.82 -6.50 19.99
CA CYS A 174 -10.06 -6.63 18.55
C CYS A 174 -10.98 -7.81 18.24
N TRP A 175 -10.69 -8.96 18.85
CA TRP A 175 -11.43 -10.20 18.63
C TRP A 175 -12.87 -10.08 19.13
N SER A 176 -13.06 -9.58 20.36
CA SER A 176 -14.38 -9.38 20.96
C SER A 176 -15.23 -8.37 20.18
N ALA A 177 -14.62 -7.31 19.64
CA ALA A 177 -15.32 -6.36 18.78
C ALA A 177 -15.81 -7.00 17.48
N ALA A 178 -15.02 -7.90 16.89
CA ALA A 178 -15.41 -8.62 15.68
C ALA A 178 -16.42 -9.74 15.95
N GLU A 179 -16.28 -10.45 17.06
CA GLU A 179 -17.25 -11.44 17.53
C GLU A 179 -18.64 -10.80 17.70
N SER A 180 -18.70 -9.70 18.46
CA SER A 180 -19.93 -8.93 18.63
C SER A 180 -20.50 -8.43 17.29
N PHE A 181 -19.63 -8.03 16.36
CA PHE A 181 -20.06 -7.59 15.04
C PHE A 181 -20.68 -8.73 14.23
N VAL A 182 -19.99 -9.88 14.08
CA VAL A 182 -20.49 -11.00 13.27
C VAL A 182 -21.71 -11.69 13.89
N GLU A 183 -21.83 -11.71 15.22
CA GLU A 183 -23.02 -12.21 15.91
C GLU A 183 -24.24 -11.34 15.59
N ASN A 184 -24.10 -10.02 15.63
CA ASN A 184 -25.16 -9.09 15.27
C ASN A 184 -25.55 -9.18 13.78
N LEU A 185 -24.64 -9.61 12.90
CA LEU A 185 -24.97 -9.90 11.50
C LEU A 185 -25.71 -11.23 11.33
N GLY A 186 -25.67 -12.14 12.32
CA GLY A 186 -26.33 -13.44 12.27
C GLY A 186 -27.83 -13.36 11.96
N ASP A 187 -28.50 -12.30 12.43
CA ASP A 187 -29.92 -12.04 12.17
C ASP A 187 -30.23 -11.70 10.70
N LEU A 188 -29.24 -11.24 9.93
CA LEU A 188 -29.38 -10.96 8.49
C LEU A 188 -29.32 -12.23 7.63
N GLY A 189 -28.94 -13.37 8.22
CA GLY A 189 -28.68 -14.61 7.52
C GLY A 189 -27.27 -14.69 6.93
N VAL A 190 -26.69 -15.89 6.94
CA VAL A 190 -25.36 -16.16 6.38
C VAL A 190 -25.52 -16.90 5.06
N THR A 191 -24.94 -16.37 4.00
CA THR A 191 -24.74 -17.12 2.76
C THR A 191 -23.42 -17.89 2.87
N GLN A 192 -23.52 -19.21 3.08
CA GLN A 192 -22.40 -20.13 2.84
C GLN A 192 -22.53 -20.71 1.44
N PRO A 193 -21.55 -20.51 0.55
CA PRO A 193 -21.47 -21.33 -0.65
C PRO A 193 -21.35 -22.81 -0.24
N ASP A 194 -22.03 -23.71 -0.97
CA ASP A 194 -22.28 -25.15 -0.67
C ASP A 194 -21.05 -26.03 -0.34
N ARG A 195 -19.85 -25.47 -0.27
CA ARG A 195 -18.62 -26.14 0.14
C ARG A 195 -18.18 -25.53 1.45
N GLY A 196 -18.10 -26.32 2.53
CA GLY A 196 -17.63 -25.92 3.87
C GLY A 196 -16.20 -25.35 3.97
N SER A 197 -15.61 -24.94 2.85
CA SER A 197 -14.34 -24.23 2.68
C SER A 197 -14.50 -22.80 2.12
N ALA A 198 -15.73 -22.36 1.86
CA ALA A 198 -16.03 -21.04 1.32
C ALA A 198 -16.10 -19.98 2.43
N PRO A 199 -15.78 -18.70 2.12
CA PRO A 199 -15.98 -17.61 3.07
C PRO A 199 -17.45 -17.53 3.49
N LEU A 200 -17.67 -17.15 4.74
CA LEU A 200 -18.99 -16.79 5.23
C LEU A 200 -19.30 -15.39 4.72
N LEU A 201 -20.43 -15.22 4.03
CA LEU A 201 -20.84 -13.95 3.46
C LEU A 201 -22.16 -13.49 4.11
N TRP A 202 -22.22 -12.20 4.41
CA TRP A 202 -23.45 -11.48 4.73
C TRP A 202 -23.62 -10.42 3.67
N ASP A 203 -24.70 -10.51 2.92
CA ASP A 203 -25.08 -9.51 1.92
C ASP A 203 -26.10 -8.54 2.51
N GLU A 204 -26.24 -7.38 1.86
CA GLU A 204 -27.19 -6.35 2.26
C GLU A 204 -27.00 -5.81 3.69
N VAL A 205 -25.77 -5.87 4.21
CA VAL A 205 -25.44 -5.35 5.53
C VAL A 205 -25.59 -3.83 5.53
N PRO A 206 -26.42 -3.24 6.41
CA PRO A 206 -26.56 -1.80 6.48
C PRO A 206 -25.24 -1.12 6.85
N SER A 207 -24.94 0.00 6.20
CA SER A 207 -23.72 0.78 6.48
C SER A 207 -23.55 1.14 7.96
N GLU A 208 -24.66 1.33 8.70
CA GLU A 208 -24.63 1.66 10.12
C GLU A 208 -24.01 0.55 10.98
N ALA A 209 -24.18 -0.72 10.59
CA ALA A 209 -23.54 -1.84 11.29
C ALA A 209 -22.01 -1.80 11.12
N VAL A 210 -21.55 -1.54 9.90
CA VAL A 210 -20.11 -1.40 9.57
C VAL A 210 -19.51 -0.17 10.27
N ILE A 211 -20.23 0.96 10.26
CA ILE A 211 -19.83 2.18 10.98
C ILE A 211 -19.74 1.91 12.49
N GLY A 212 -20.72 1.21 13.06
CA GLY A 212 -20.73 0.84 14.47
C GLY A 212 -19.51 -0.01 14.86
N TYR A 213 -19.18 -1.02 14.05
CA TYR A 213 -17.97 -1.83 14.24
C TYR A 213 -16.70 -0.97 14.22
N LEU A 214 -16.51 -0.13 13.20
CA LEU A 214 -15.36 0.76 13.09
C LEU A 214 -15.29 1.79 14.24
N GLN A 215 -16.44 2.22 14.75
CA GLN A 215 -16.51 3.11 15.90
C GLN A 215 -16.06 2.41 17.19
N THR A 216 -16.43 1.15 17.40
CA THR A 216 -15.91 0.34 18.52
C THR A 216 -14.39 0.22 18.44
N LEU A 217 -13.84 -0.11 17.27
CA LEU A 217 -12.39 -0.20 17.07
C LEU A 217 -11.68 1.13 17.34
N LYS A 218 -12.28 2.26 16.92
CA LYS A 218 -11.76 3.60 17.19
C LYS A 218 -11.75 3.91 18.68
N ASN A 219 -12.85 3.65 19.37
CA ASN A 219 -13.01 3.99 20.79
C ASN A 219 -12.02 3.23 21.67
N GLY A 220 -11.73 1.96 21.34
CA GLY A 220 -10.69 1.17 21.98
C GLY A 220 -9.26 1.51 21.52
N ASN A 221 -9.09 2.42 20.56
CA ASN A 221 -7.79 2.77 19.98
C ASN A 221 -7.00 1.56 19.45
N LEU A 222 -7.71 0.57 18.88
CA LEU A 222 -7.19 -0.76 18.59
C LEU A 222 -6.27 -0.82 17.36
N TYR A 223 -6.31 0.21 16.51
CA TYR A 223 -5.49 0.32 15.30
C TYR A 223 -4.92 1.75 15.18
N THR A 224 -3.69 1.95 15.67
CA THR A 224 -3.00 3.27 15.75
C THR A 224 -1.95 3.52 14.68
N ASP A 225 -1.62 2.51 13.87
CA ASP A 225 -0.60 2.59 12.78
C ASP A 225 -1.10 1.85 11.52
N ALA A 226 -2.38 2.06 11.19
CA ALA A 226 -3.06 1.43 10.05
C ALA A 226 -3.17 2.34 8.81
N GLY A 227 -2.75 3.61 8.92
CA GLY A 227 -2.74 4.57 7.82
C GLY A 227 -4.10 4.78 7.16
N ALA A 228 -4.24 4.39 5.90
CA ALA A 228 -5.50 4.51 5.16
C ALA A 228 -6.62 3.64 5.76
N ALA A 229 -6.25 2.55 6.44
CA ALA A 229 -7.17 1.61 7.04
C ALA A 229 -7.53 1.94 8.51
N GLU A 230 -7.17 3.11 9.04
CA GLU A 230 -7.58 3.47 10.40
C GLU A 230 -9.12 3.56 10.54
N PRO A 231 -9.71 3.07 11.65
CA PRO A 231 -11.17 3.00 11.77
C PRO A 231 -11.87 4.35 11.69
N ASP A 232 -11.27 5.42 12.22
CA ASP A 232 -11.83 6.78 12.13
C ASP A 232 -11.87 7.28 10.69
N HIS A 233 -10.87 6.92 9.92
CA HIS A 233 -10.72 7.34 8.54
C HIS A 233 -11.80 6.73 7.64
N ILE A 234 -12.01 5.43 7.78
CA ILE A 234 -12.99 4.69 6.99
C ILE A 234 -14.42 5.09 7.40
N GLN A 235 -14.74 5.11 8.71
CA GLN A 235 -16.11 5.42 9.15
C GLN A 235 -16.58 6.81 8.71
N ASN A 236 -15.69 7.81 8.75
CA ASN A 236 -16.02 9.18 8.35
C ASN A 236 -16.27 9.27 6.84
N TYR A 237 -15.55 8.47 6.05
CA TYR A 237 -15.82 8.38 4.62
C TYR A 237 -17.14 7.68 4.31
N ILE A 238 -17.46 6.56 4.98
CA ILE A 238 -18.73 5.86 4.77
C ILE A 238 -19.88 6.82 5.09
N ARG A 239 -19.84 7.53 6.23
CA ARG A 239 -20.85 8.55 6.58
C ARG A 239 -20.99 9.64 5.52
N GLN A 240 -19.87 10.11 4.96
CA GLN A 240 -19.89 11.10 3.89
C GLN A 240 -20.48 10.54 2.58
N ARG A 241 -20.24 9.26 2.26
CA ARG A 241 -20.79 8.63 1.06
C ARG A 241 -22.27 8.31 1.21
N ASN A 242 -22.71 7.94 2.42
CA ASN A 242 -24.11 7.68 2.73
C ASN A 242 -25.00 8.91 2.47
N SER A 243 -24.51 10.14 2.71
CA SER A 243 -25.30 11.36 2.41
C SER A 243 -25.59 11.53 0.92
N ASP A 244 -24.75 10.94 0.08
CA ASP A 244 -24.86 10.93 -1.38
C ASP A 244 -25.52 9.62 -1.89
N SER A 245 -26.09 8.79 -1.00
CA SER A 245 -26.67 7.47 -1.30
C SER A 245 -25.67 6.43 -1.87
N TYR A 246 -24.38 6.59 -1.57
CA TYR A 246 -23.33 5.60 -1.87
C TYR A 246 -22.94 4.82 -0.60
N LEU A 247 -22.44 3.59 -0.77
CA LEU A 247 -22.00 2.71 0.32
C LEU A 247 -23.04 2.47 1.43
N THR A 248 -24.33 2.49 1.07
CA THR A 248 -25.45 2.27 1.99
C THR A 248 -25.63 0.79 2.36
N SER A 249 -25.15 -0.11 1.49
CA SER A 249 -25.23 -1.56 1.63
C SER A 249 -23.82 -2.16 1.57
N TRP A 250 -23.57 -3.26 2.27
CA TRP A 250 -22.26 -3.89 2.37
C TRP A 250 -22.36 -5.39 2.22
N THR A 251 -21.40 -5.98 1.52
CA THR A 251 -21.06 -7.39 1.71
C THR A 251 -20.00 -7.47 2.81
N VAL A 252 -20.27 -8.22 3.86
CA VAL A 252 -19.27 -8.58 4.87
C VAL A 252 -18.83 -10.01 4.60
N ALA A 253 -17.53 -10.26 4.58
CA ALA A 253 -16.95 -11.57 4.34
C ALA A 253 -16.03 -11.96 5.49
N LEU A 254 -16.28 -13.11 6.12
CA LEU A 254 -15.36 -13.71 7.07
C LEU A 254 -14.57 -14.79 6.34
N LYS A 255 -13.31 -14.47 6.00
CA LYS A 255 -12.43 -15.37 5.28
C LYS A 255 -11.85 -16.41 6.23
N THR A 256 -12.07 -17.67 5.89
CA THR A 256 -11.54 -18.83 6.59
C THR A 256 -10.46 -19.51 5.75
N LYS A 257 -9.35 -19.91 6.37
CA LYS A 257 -8.37 -20.79 5.74
C LYS A 257 -8.85 -22.23 5.85
N SER A 258 -9.46 -22.73 4.77
CA SER A 258 -10.07 -24.07 4.75
C SER A 258 -9.11 -25.24 4.94
N ASP A 259 -7.85 -25.06 4.54
CA ASP A 259 -6.76 -26.06 4.65
C ASP A 259 -5.88 -25.83 5.89
N ALA A 260 -6.36 -25.05 6.87
CA ALA A 260 -5.65 -24.87 8.12
C ALA A 260 -5.56 -26.20 8.90
N PRO A 261 -4.44 -26.49 9.58
CA PRO A 261 -4.37 -27.56 10.56
C PRO A 261 -5.44 -27.39 11.67
N PRO A 262 -5.97 -28.48 12.28
CA PRO A 262 -6.99 -28.41 13.33
C PRO A 262 -6.66 -27.47 14.50
N GLU A 263 -5.38 -27.38 14.86
CA GLU A 263 -4.82 -26.50 15.89
C GLU A 263 -4.80 -25.01 15.50
N HIS A 264 -5.00 -24.69 14.21
CA HIS A 264 -5.01 -23.33 13.68
C HIS A 264 -6.44 -22.86 13.37
N PHE A 265 -7.44 -23.40 14.07
CA PHE A 265 -8.79 -22.87 14.09
C PHE A 265 -9.04 -22.09 15.37
N ALA A 266 -9.78 -20.99 15.25
CA ALA A 266 -10.28 -20.21 16.36
C ALA A 266 -11.79 -20.01 16.21
N ASP A 267 -12.48 -19.82 17.33
CA ASP A 267 -13.91 -19.53 17.34
C ASP A 267 -14.11 -18.00 17.40
N LEU A 268 -14.88 -17.47 16.46
CA LEU A 268 -15.32 -16.08 16.41
C LEU A 268 -16.85 -16.09 16.52
N GLY A 269 -17.36 -16.00 17.75
CA GLY A 269 -18.76 -16.26 18.06
C GLY A 269 -19.17 -17.68 17.67
N PRO A 270 -20.26 -17.87 16.91
CA PRO A 270 -20.70 -19.19 16.48
C PRO A 270 -19.87 -19.77 15.31
N PHE A 271 -18.89 -19.02 14.78
CA PHE A 271 -18.16 -19.38 13.57
C PHE A 271 -16.77 -19.90 13.87
N ARG A 272 -16.47 -21.11 13.38
CA ARG A 272 -15.13 -21.69 13.47
C ARG A 272 -14.30 -21.26 12.25
N VAL A 273 -13.25 -20.47 12.48
CA VAL A 273 -12.43 -19.86 11.43
C VAL A 273 -11.01 -20.41 11.39
N GLY A 274 -10.57 -20.83 10.21
CA GLY A 274 -9.19 -21.23 9.95
C GLY A 274 -8.30 -20.01 9.86
N VAL A 275 -7.23 -19.99 10.64
CA VAL A 275 -6.35 -18.83 10.81
C VAL A 275 -5.27 -18.81 9.72
N HIS A 276 -5.04 -17.64 9.13
CA HIS A 276 -4.03 -17.42 8.12
C HIS A 276 -2.65 -17.20 8.74
N GLU A 277 -1.70 -18.06 8.40
CA GLU A 277 -0.29 -17.84 8.75
C GLU A 277 0.33 -16.72 7.92
N ARG A 278 0.99 -15.77 8.58
CA ARG A 278 1.75 -14.72 7.91
C ARG A 278 3.15 -14.63 8.50
N ARG A 279 4.12 -14.27 7.66
CA ARG A 279 5.48 -13.95 8.10
C ARG A 279 5.58 -12.45 8.32
N PRO A 280 6.33 -12.01 9.33
CA PRO A 280 6.55 -10.58 9.57
C PRO A 280 7.26 -9.93 8.37
N GLU A 281 6.88 -8.69 8.06
CA GLU A 281 7.60 -7.83 7.11
C GLU A 281 8.49 -6.84 7.88
N GLY A 282 9.81 -7.06 7.77
CA GLY A 282 10.82 -6.18 8.35
C GLY A 282 11.03 -6.37 9.86
N SER A 283 12.02 -5.66 10.40
CA SER A 283 12.29 -5.57 11.84
C SER A 283 12.39 -4.09 12.22
N SER A 284 11.66 -3.66 13.25
CA SER A 284 11.98 -2.40 13.96
C SER A 284 11.16 -2.07 15.20
N ARG A 285 10.13 -2.84 15.59
CA ARG A 285 9.37 -2.62 16.83
C ARG A 285 8.90 -3.94 17.41
N SER A 286 9.24 -4.23 18.68
CA SER A 286 8.85 -5.48 19.35
C SER A 286 7.38 -5.52 19.73
N ASP A 287 6.73 -4.36 19.79
CA ASP A 287 5.34 -4.16 20.17
C ASP A 287 4.36 -4.18 18.98
N LEU A 288 4.87 -4.29 17.75
CA LEU A 288 4.08 -4.32 16.53
C LEU A 288 4.44 -5.50 15.63
N TYR A 289 3.40 -6.14 15.11
CA TYR A 289 3.49 -7.18 14.10
C TYR A 289 3.03 -6.65 12.74
N ARG A 290 3.89 -6.72 11.72
CA ARG A 290 3.63 -6.16 10.37
C ARG A 290 3.61 -7.24 9.30
N ILE A 291 2.70 -7.14 8.34
CA ILE A 291 2.57 -8.09 7.21
C ILE A 291 2.53 -7.36 5.87
N LYS A 292 2.98 -8.05 4.79
CA LYS A 292 2.96 -7.52 3.41
C LYS A 292 1.57 -7.27 2.87
N THR A 293 0.88 -8.36 2.52
CA THR A 293 -0.41 -8.32 1.84
C THR A 293 -1.17 -9.58 2.22
N LEU A 294 -2.44 -9.38 2.54
CA LEU A 294 -3.33 -10.44 2.99
C LEU A 294 -4.31 -10.85 1.91
N ILE A 295 -4.80 -9.86 1.17
CA ILE A 295 -5.80 -10.01 0.14
C ILE A 295 -5.23 -10.66 -1.13
N THR A 296 -6.06 -11.46 -1.78
CA THR A 296 -5.79 -11.96 -3.14
C THR A 296 -6.74 -11.29 -4.14
N PRO A 297 -6.38 -11.20 -5.44
CA PRO A 297 -7.27 -10.64 -6.45
C PRO A 297 -8.68 -11.24 -6.44
N ARG A 298 -8.82 -12.53 -6.13
CA ARG A 298 -10.12 -13.22 -6.05
C ARG A 298 -10.97 -12.78 -4.86
N ASP A 299 -10.35 -12.39 -3.75
CA ASP A 299 -11.08 -11.93 -2.57
C ASP A 299 -11.83 -10.61 -2.84
N GLU A 300 -11.33 -9.79 -3.78
CA GLU A 300 -11.99 -8.54 -4.19
C GLU A 300 -13.30 -8.77 -4.96
N GLY A 301 -13.52 -10.00 -5.45
CA GLY A 301 -14.75 -10.43 -6.11
C GLY A 301 -15.81 -11.00 -5.15
N LEU A 302 -15.59 -11.03 -3.85
CA LEU A 302 -16.55 -11.56 -2.88
C LEU A 302 -17.85 -10.73 -2.85
N GLY A 303 -19.00 -11.38 -2.97
CA GLY A 303 -20.30 -10.71 -3.06
C GLY A 303 -20.63 -10.13 -4.45
N LEU A 304 -19.84 -10.47 -5.48
CA LEU A 304 -20.25 -10.22 -6.87
C LEU A 304 -21.09 -11.39 -7.39
N ASP A 305 -22.09 -11.07 -8.21
CA ASP A 305 -22.86 -12.07 -8.95
C ASP A 305 -22.06 -12.68 -10.12
N THR A 306 -22.60 -13.74 -10.72
CA THR A 306 -21.94 -14.47 -11.82
C THR A 306 -21.73 -13.59 -13.05
N ASP A 307 -22.63 -12.65 -13.32
CA ASP A 307 -22.55 -11.76 -14.48
C ASP A 307 -21.49 -10.68 -14.26
N GLN A 308 -21.40 -10.12 -13.05
CA GLN A 308 -20.35 -9.20 -12.63
C GLN A 308 -18.97 -9.86 -12.73
N ILE A 309 -18.83 -11.10 -12.22
CA ILE A 309 -17.58 -11.87 -12.32
C ILE A 309 -17.21 -12.10 -13.79
N ALA A 310 -18.16 -12.55 -14.62
CA ALA A 310 -17.92 -12.78 -16.04
C ALA A 310 -17.48 -11.50 -16.76
N ARG A 311 -18.16 -10.37 -16.53
CA ARG A 311 -17.77 -9.06 -17.10
C ARG A 311 -16.37 -8.63 -16.68
N ALA A 312 -15.98 -8.85 -15.41
CA ALA A 312 -14.63 -8.54 -14.94
C ALA A 312 -13.57 -9.38 -15.69
N GLU A 313 -13.84 -10.67 -15.87
CA GLU A 313 -12.93 -11.63 -16.51
C GLU A 313 -12.81 -11.43 -18.03
N ASP A 314 -13.91 -11.07 -18.70
CA ASP A 314 -13.92 -10.71 -20.11
C ASP A 314 -13.12 -9.41 -20.33
N LEU A 315 -13.41 -8.36 -19.56
CA LEU A 315 -12.70 -7.07 -19.67
C LEU A 315 -11.20 -7.22 -19.39
N TRP A 316 -10.82 -8.08 -18.44
CA TRP A 316 -9.41 -8.36 -18.16
C TRP A 316 -8.73 -9.10 -19.31
N ARG A 317 -9.38 -10.13 -19.89
CA ARG A 317 -8.85 -10.90 -21.03
C ARG A 317 -8.64 -10.01 -22.25
N ASP A 318 -9.59 -9.12 -22.55
CA ASP A 318 -9.50 -8.20 -23.68
C ASP A 318 -8.31 -7.23 -23.52
N GLN A 319 -8.06 -6.75 -22.31
CA GLN A 319 -6.96 -5.81 -22.04
C GLN A 319 -5.60 -6.50 -21.83
N ASN A 320 -5.58 -7.80 -21.51
CA ASN A 320 -4.37 -8.55 -21.14
C ASN A 320 -4.40 -9.96 -21.75
N PRO A 321 -4.30 -10.10 -23.09
CA PRO A 321 -4.43 -11.39 -23.77
C PRO A 321 -3.37 -12.42 -23.32
N ASP A 322 -2.18 -11.96 -22.92
CA ASP A 322 -1.08 -12.80 -22.43
C ASP A 322 -0.94 -12.79 -20.89
N GLY A 323 -1.92 -12.22 -20.17
CA GLY A 323 -1.85 -12.04 -18.73
C GLY A 323 -1.98 -13.35 -17.94
N ALA A 324 -1.19 -13.51 -16.88
CA ALA A 324 -1.33 -14.62 -15.93
C ALA A 324 -2.13 -14.15 -14.69
N GLY A 325 -3.46 -14.26 -14.76
CA GLY A 325 -4.37 -14.01 -13.65
C GLY A 325 -4.93 -12.58 -13.59
N ILE A 326 -6.24 -12.51 -13.31
CA ILE A 326 -6.99 -11.27 -13.20
C ILE A 326 -6.49 -10.40 -12.04
N SER A 327 -6.35 -9.10 -12.28
CA SER A 327 -6.11 -8.11 -11.23
C SER A 327 -7.42 -7.81 -10.50
N GLY A 328 -7.40 -7.76 -9.17
CA GLY A 328 -8.60 -7.58 -8.36
C GLY A 328 -9.38 -6.29 -8.67
N ARG A 329 -8.69 -5.26 -9.21
CA ARG A 329 -9.33 -4.02 -9.70
C ARG A 329 -10.48 -4.28 -10.66
N PHE A 330 -10.38 -5.31 -11.50
CA PHE A 330 -11.42 -5.64 -12.47
C PHE A 330 -12.69 -6.12 -11.78
N TYR A 331 -12.56 -6.82 -10.64
CA TYR A 331 -13.70 -7.15 -9.79
C TYR A 331 -14.24 -5.91 -9.07
N ARG A 332 -13.39 -5.04 -8.52
CA ARG A 332 -13.84 -3.81 -7.84
C ARG A 332 -14.68 -2.92 -8.74
N CYS A 333 -14.30 -2.77 -10.02
CA CYS A 333 -15.03 -1.95 -10.99
C CYS A 333 -16.43 -2.50 -11.34
N GLN A 334 -16.75 -3.75 -11.02
CA GLN A 334 -18.08 -4.32 -11.28
C GLN A 334 -19.05 -4.13 -10.11
N ARG A 335 -18.56 -3.72 -8.94
CA ARG A 335 -19.39 -3.51 -7.76
C ARG A 335 -20.20 -2.21 -7.92
N PHE A 336 -21.50 -2.29 -7.60
CA PHE A 336 -22.34 -1.10 -7.58
C PHE A 336 -21.85 -0.09 -6.54
N ALA A 337 -21.97 1.20 -6.84
CA ALA A 337 -21.48 2.26 -5.97
C ALA A 337 -22.25 2.36 -4.63
N THR A 338 -23.43 1.76 -4.54
CA THR A 338 -24.21 1.59 -3.30
C THR A 338 -23.63 0.52 -2.37
N ASN A 339 -22.77 -0.37 -2.90
CA ASN A 339 -22.33 -1.58 -2.21
C ASN A 339 -20.85 -1.50 -1.84
N GLY A 340 -20.53 -1.61 -0.54
CA GLY A 340 -19.17 -1.78 -0.03
C GLY A 340 -18.80 -3.27 0.14
N LEU A 341 -17.53 -3.53 0.40
CA LEU A 341 -17.02 -4.85 0.78
C LEU A 341 -16.17 -4.71 2.05
N LEU A 342 -16.43 -5.52 3.06
CA LEU A 342 -15.58 -5.65 4.24
C LEU A 342 -15.16 -7.10 4.36
N ILE A 343 -13.87 -7.38 4.33
CA ILE A 343 -13.32 -8.73 4.50
C ILE A 343 -12.57 -8.80 5.83
N LEU A 344 -12.96 -9.73 6.69
CA LEU A 344 -12.30 -10.05 7.96
C LEU A 344 -11.44 -11.30 7.81
N TYR A 345 -10.26 -11.28 8.42
CA TYR A 345 -9.31 -12.39 8.43
C TYR A 345 -8.75 -12.59 9.84
N ALA A 346 -8.71 -13.83 10.29
CA ALA A 346 -7.91 -14.21 11.45
C ALA A 346 -6.48 -14.53 11.00
N ILE A 347 -5.48 -13.98 11.68
CA ILE A 347 -4.06 -14.13 11.35
C ILE A 347 -3.28 -14.64 12.56
N ARG A 348 -2.35 -15.56 12.32
CA ARG A 348 -1.34 -15.97 13.29
C ARG A 348 0.05 -15.67 12.76
N PRO A 349 1.00 -15.32 13.63
CA PRO A 349 2.38 -15.15 13.24
C PRO A 349 2.99 -16.51 12.84
N ALA A 350 3.89 -16.50 11.86
CA ALA A 350 4.66 -17.65 11.42
C ALA A 350 6.16 -17.33 11.43
N GLY A 351 6.95 -18.31 11.86
CA GLY A 351 8.41 -18.19 12.05
C GLY A 351 8.81 -18.12 13.52
N THR A 352 10.09 -18.41 13.80
CA THR A 352 10.67 -18.56 15.14
C THR A 352 11.25 -17.28 15.73
N ASP A 353 11.33 -16.19 14.95
CA ASP A 353 12.22 -15.06 15.27
C ASP A 353 11.55 -13.96 16.10
N HIS A 354 10.24 -14.06 16.36
CA HIS A 354 9.52 -13.14 17.23
C HIS A 354 8.79 -13.92 18.32
N GLU A 355 9.14 -13.66 19.58
CA GLU A 355 8.42 -14.11 20.77
C GLU A 355 7.06 -13.41 20.88
N ILE A 356 6.19 -13.58 19.89
CA ILE A 356 4.80 -13.16 19.99
C ILE A 356 4.11 -14.20 20.87
N PRO A 357 3.55 -13.82 22.03
CA PRO A 357 2.89 -14.77 22.90
C PRO A 357 1.79 -15.51 22.14
N GLU A 358 1.75 -16.84 22.28
CA GLU A 358 0.57 -17.62 21.88
C GLU A 358 -0.67 -17.05 22.56
N GLY A 359 -1.79 -17.06 21.84
CA GLY A 359 -3.03 -16.46 22.33
C GLY A 359 -3.98 -16.12 21.20
N THR A 360 -4.76 -15.07 21.41
CA THR A 360 -5.80 -14.64 20.47
C THR A 360 -5.18 -14.28 19.11
N PRO A 361 -5.72 -14.79 17.99
CA PRO A 361 -5.23 -14.42 16.67
C PRO A 361 -5.31 -12.91 16.43
N PHE A 362 -4.43 -12.37 15.60
CA PHE A 362 -4.58 -11.01 15.09
C PHE A 362 -5.80 -10.94 14.17
N LEU A 363 -6.61 -9.92 14.34
CA LEU A 363 -7.70 -9.64 13.42
C LEU A 363 -7.26 -8.62 12.38
N ALA A 364 -7.44 -8.95 11.11
CA ALA A 364 -7.23 -8.02 10.01
C ALA A 364 -8.53 -7.77 9.27
N TYR A 365 -8.69 -6.55 8.76
CA TYR A 365 -9.77 -6.20 7.87
C TYR A 365 -9.30 -5.51 6.61
N CYS A 366 -10.10 -5.65 5.57
CA CYS A 366 -9.90 -5.04 4.26
C CYS A 366 -11.22 -4.45 3.75
N PHE A 367 -11.14 -3.25 3.19
CA PHE A 367 -12.23 -2.53 2.54
C PHE A 367 -12.05 -2.47 1.03
#